data_AF-A0A4R1AHG3-F1
#
_entry.id   AF-A0A4R1AHG3-F1
#
_cell.length_a   1.000
_cell.length_b   1.000
_cell.length_c   1.000
_cell.angle_alpha   90.00
_cell.angle_beta   90.00
_cell.angle_gamma   90.00
#
_symmetry.space_group_name_H-M   'P 1'
#
loop_
_entity.id
_entity.type
_entity.pdbx_description
1 polymer ?
#
loop_
_entity_poly.entity_id
_entity_poly.type
_entity_poly.pdbx_seq_one_letter_code
_entity_poly.pdbx_strand_id
1 'polypeptide(L)' 'MTTDADAQVEWPTHCPVCGTELRSEVIESVVTNDWNEGSPVPVLAQDVCPNPDCPAKAVGPEGAEQV' A
#
# COMPACT_ATOMS: atom_id res chain seq x y z
N MET A 1 -29.58 2.82 15.70
CA MET A 1 -28.51 1.89 15.31
C MET A 1 -27.99 2.41 13.98
N THR A 2 -27.00 3.30 14.02
CA THR A 2 -26.42 3.87 12.80
C THR A 2 -25.44 2.83 12.28
N THR A 3 -25.78 2.23 11.15
CA THR A 3 -24.97 1.24 10.44
C THR A 3 -23.63 1.84 10.02
N ASP A 4 -22.57 1.06 10.20
CA ASP A 4 -21.16 1.23 9.79
C ASP A 4 -20.93 1.55 8.29
N ALA A 5 -21.94 2.02 7.56
CA ALA A 5 -21.91 2.22 6.11
C ALA A 5 -21.19 3.50 5.66
N ASP A 6 -20.87 4.41 6.59
CA ASP A 6 -20.25 5.72 6.33
C ASP A 6 -18.92 5.93 7.08
N ALA A 7 -18.32 4.86 7.63
CA ALA A 7 -16.96 4.95 8.14
C ALA A 7 -16.01 5.12 6.94
N GLN A 8 -15.78 6.37 6.52
CA GLN A 8 -14.71 6.66 5.58
C GLN A 8 -13.41 6.18 6.22
N VAL A 9 -12.79 5.15 5.64
CA VAL A 9 -11.48 4.68 6.07
C VAL A 9 -10.51 5.83 5.81
N GLU A 10 -10.12 6.52 6.89
CA GLU A 10 -9.08 7.54 6.81
C GLU A 10 -7.74 6.84 6.60
N TRP A 11 -7.24 6.92 5.38
CA TRP A 11 -5.91 6.42 5.06
C TRP A 11 -4.84 7.40 5.56
N PRO A 12 -3.78 6.91 6.23
CA PRO A 12 -2.74 7.77 6.74
C PRO A 12 -2.00 8.45 5.59
N THR A 13 -1.84 9.77 5.66
CA THR A 13 -1.06 10.55 4.68
C THR A 13 0.42 10.64 5.04
N HIS A 14 0.78 10.22 6.25
CA HIS A 14 2.14 10.21 6.76
C HIS A 14 2.51 8.79 7.22
N CYS A 15 3.76 8.42 7.03
CA CYS A 15 4.29 7.15 7.50
C CYS A 15 4.08 7.04 9.02
N PRO A 16 3.37 6.02 9.52
CA PRO A 16 3.09 5.87 10.95
C PRO A 16 4.35 5.61 11.78
N VAL A 17 5.47 5.30 11.14
CA VAL A 17 6.74 4.97 11.79
C VAL A 17 7.67 6.18 11.90
N CYS A 18 7.93 6.88 10.79
CA CYS A 18 8.89 8.00 10.77
C CYS A 18 8.25 9.38 10.57
N GLY A 19 6.93 9.44 10.38
CA GLY A 19 6.19 10.69 10.16
C GLY A 19 6.45 11.37 8.81
N THR A 20 7.18 10.74 7.90
CA THR A 20 7.41 11.29 6.55
C THR A 20 6.12 11.19 5.73
N GLU A 21 5.76 12.26 5.03
CA GLU A 21 4.63 12.27 4.08
C GLU A 21 4.76 11.11 3.07
N LEU A 22 3.69 10.36 2.89
CA LEU A 22 3.65 9.26 1.95
C LEU A 22 3.54 9.80 0.52
N ARG A 23 4.11 9.05 -0.42
CA ARG A 23 4.04 9.36 -1.84
C ARG A 23 3.25 8.26 -2.55
N SER A 24 2.27 8.65 -3.36
CA SER A 24 1.58 7.70 -4.22
C SER A 24 2.44 7.33 -5.42
N GLU A 25 2.68 6.02 -5.58
CA GLU A 25 3.41 5.46 -6.71
C GLU A 25 2.56 4.38 -7.39
N VAL A 26 2.72 4.23 -8.71
CA VAL A 26 2.05 3.19 -9.49
C VAL A 26 3.03 2.05 -9.69
N ILE A 27 2.70 0.89 -9.14
CA ILE A 27 3.50 -0.33 -9.25
C ILE A 27 2.80 -1.33 -10.16
N GLU A 28 3.58 -2.01 -11.00
CA GLU A 28 3.08 -3.17 -11.74
C GLU A 28 2.82 -4.30 -10.76
N SER A 29 1.59 -4.79 -10.72
CA SER A 29 1.27 -5.97 -9.93
C SER A 29 1.82 -7.20 -10.65
N VAL A 30 2.66 -7.96 -9.95
CA VAL A 30 3.21 -9.23 -10.44
C VAL A 30 2.18 -10.35 -10.30
N VAL A 31 0.90 -10.05 -10.55
CA VAL A 31 -0.15 -11.07 -10.59
C VAL A 31 -0.24 -11.58 -12.03
N THR A 32 0.71 -12.44 -12.38
CA THR A 32 0.67 -13.17 -13.65
C THR A 32 -0.24 -14.38 -13.47
N ASN A 33 -1.49 -14.29 -13.94
CA ASN A 33 -2.26 -15.50 -14.22
C ASN A 33 -1.72 -16.09 -15.52
N ASP A 34 -1.39 -17.38 -15.55
CA ASP A 34 -0.83 -18.09 -16.72
C ASP A 34 -1.74 -18.01 -17.99
N TRP A 35 -2.97 -17.52 -17.83
CA TRP A 35 -3.97 -17.35 -18.89
C TRP A 35 -3.94 -15.97 -19.60
N ASN A 36 -3.02 -15.07 -19.23
CA ASN A 36 -3.04 -13.66 -19.63
C ASN A 36 -2.04 -13.29 -20.75
N GLU A 37 -1.73 -14.19 -21.70
CA GLU A 37 -1.01 -13.80 -22.92
C GLU A 37 -1.80 -12.71 -23.68
N GLY A 38 -1.31 -11.47 -23.60
CA GLY A 38 -1.91 -10.30 -24.27
C GLY A 38 -2.81 -9.41 -23.41
N SER A 39 -3.06 -9.76 -22.14
CA SER A 39 -3.79 -8.89 -21.22
C SER A 39 -2.90 -7.77 -20.66
N PRO A 40 -3.43 -6.56 -20.43
CA PRO A 40 -2.67 -5.49 -19.79
C PRO A 40 -2.21 -5.92 -18.40
N VAL A 41 -0.95 -5.58 -18.07
CA VAL A 41 -0.39 -5.82 -16.74
C VAL A 41 -1.22 -5.03 -15.73
N PRO A 42 -1.77 -5.66 -14.68
CA PRO A 42 -2.53 -4.93 -13.69
C PRO A 42 -1.57 -4.02 -12.93
N VAL A 43 -1.94 -2.74 -12.76
CA VAL A 43 -1.17 -1.77 -11.99
C VAL A 43 -1.93 -1.38 -10.72
N LEU A 44 -1.19 -1.15 -9.64
CA LEU A 44 -1.73 -0.75 -8.35
C LEU A 44 -1.17 0.63 -7.98
N ALA A 45 -2.04 1.52 -7.53
CA ALA A 45 -1.61 2.74 -6.85
C ALA A 45 -1.36 2.40 -5.38
N GLN A 46 -0.15 2.67 -4.89
CA GLN A 46 0.24 2.42 -3.50
C GLN A 46 0.92 3.65 -2.92
N ASP A 47 0.56 4.00 -1.69
CA ASP A 47 1.26 5.02 -0.92
C ASP A 47 2.49 4.41 -0.24
N VAL A 48 3.67 4.94 -0.58
CA VAL A 48 4.96 4.45 -0.10
C VAL A 48 5.70 5.51 0.71
N CYS A 49 6.46 5.07 1.71
CA CYS A 49 7.34 5.96 2.47
C CYS A 49 8.66 6.16 1.70
N PRO A 50 8.96 7.39 1.22
CA PRO A 50 10.16 7.63 0.42
C PRO A 50 11.44 7.76 1.27
N ASN A 51 11.32 7.84 2.60
CA ASN A 51 12.47 8.09 3.48
C ASN A 51 13.41 6.86 3.52
N PRO A 52 14.64 6.94 2.98
CA PRO A 52 15.61 5.85 2.96
C PRO A 52 16.08 5.44 4.37
N ASP A 53 16.00 6.34 5.34
CA ASP A 53 16.40 6.14 6.73
C ASP A 53 15.22 5.72 7.62
N CYS A 54 14.05 5.45 7.03
CA CYS A 54 12.88 5.01 7.79
C CYS A 54 13.17 3.65 8.48
N PRO A 55 13.01 3.54 9.80
CA PRO A 55 13.31 2.29 10.51
C PRO A 55 12.36 1.15 10.09
N ALA A 56 11.21 1.47 9.49
CA ALA A 56 10.33 0.47 8.87
C ALA A 56 10.99 -0.26 7.70
N LYS A 57 12.00 0.32 7.01
CA LYS A 57 12.69 -0.37 5.91
C LYS A 57 13.44 -1.62 6.34
N ALA A 58 13.84 -1.70 7.62
CA ALA A 58 14.50 -2.89 8.16
C ALA A 58 13.50 -4.04 8.45
N VAL A 59 12.20 -3.72 8.50
CA VAL A 59 11.12 -4.66 8.76
C VAL A 59 10.40 -4.85 7.43
N GLY A 60 10.72 -5.92 6.71
CA GLY A 60 10.05 -6.25 5.44
C GLY A 60 8.51 -6.34 5.59
N PRO A 61 7.78 -6.55 4.49
CA PRO A 61 6.31 -6.51 4.45
C PRO A 61 5.59 -7.54 5.34
N GLU A 62 6.31 -8.38 6.09
CA GLU A 62 5.78 -9.37 7.03
C GLU A 62 5.16 -8.75 8.30
N GLY A 63 5.22 -7.43 8.48
CA GLY A 63 4.63 -6.71 9.63
C GLY A 63 3.26 -6.07 9.41
N ALA A 64 2.69 -6.13 8.20
CA ALA A 64 1.44 -5.45 7.86
C ALA A 64 0.19 -6.34 7.83
N GLU A 65 0.33 -7.64 8.12
CA GLU A 65 -0.80 -8.56 8.16
C GLU A 65 -1.24 -8.83 9.60
N GLN A 66 -2.52 -8.56 9.87
CA GLN A 66 -3.38 -9.05 10.96
C GLN A 66 -3.30 -8.32 12.32
N VAL A 67 -4.17 -7.31 12.46
CA VAL A 67 -4.95 -7.11 13.69
C VAL A 67 -6.42 -6.98 13.32
#